data_AF-A0A6L7S869-F1
#
_entry.id   AF-A0A6L7S869-F1
#
_cell.length_a   1.000
_cell.length_b   1.000
_cell.length_c   1.000
_cell.angle_alpha   90.00
_cell.angle_beta   90.00
_cell.angle_gamma   90.00
#
_symmetry.space_group_name_H-M   'P 1'
#
loop_
_entity.id
_entity.type
_entity.pdbx_description
1 polymer ?
#
loop_
_entity_poly.entity_id
_entity_poly.type
_entity_poly.pdbx_seq_one_letter_code
_entity_poly.pdbx_strand_id
1 'polypeptide(L)'
;MPVRSDLAETVGNTPLIRLNGPSDSTGCEILGKAEFLNPGQSVKDRAALYIIRDAVAKGALKAGGTIVEGTAGNTGIGLALVGASMGFRTVIVIPETQSQEKKDMIQLCGAELVQVPAVPYRNPNNYVKYSERLAERLAGTEPNGAIWANQFDNVANRQAHVETTGPEIWEQTGGEIDGFTCSVGSGGTLAGVALALQPRGVKVGLSDPDGSGLYKLYTDRDPPKGDSITEGIGQSRITANLEGYVPDFVYKVPDSEALPVVFDLLEKEGLCLGGSTGINVAGAMRLAREMGPGHTIVTILCDYGNRYQSKLFNPTFLRERGLPVPSWIGRDERILPKVYAE
;
A
#
# COMPACT_ATOMS: atom_id res chain seq x y z
N MET A 1 14.11 20.43 5.64
CA MET A 1 12.65 20.60 5.47
C MET A 1 12.20 21.85 6.23
N PRO A 2 11.25 22.63 5.71
CA PRO A 2 10.66 23.73 6.49
C PRO A 2 9.94 23.18 7.73
N VAL A 3 9.79 24.01 8.75
CA VAL A 3 8.97 23.68 9.94
C VAL A 3 7.52 23.45 9.49
N ARG A 4 6.92 22.34 9.94
CA ARG A 4 5.54 21.96 9.66
C ARG A 4 4.64 22.25 10.86
N SER A 5 3.37 22.55 10.61
CA SER A 5 2.40 22.87 11.67
C SER A 5 1.90 21.62 12.42
N ASP A 6 1.80 20.48 11.73
CA ASP A 6 1.33 19.20 12.27
C ASP A 6 1.94 17.99 11.52
N LEU A 7 1.51 16.78 11.91
CA LEU A 7 1.93 15.52 11.28
C LEU A 7 1.40 15.41 9.83
N ALA A 8 0.17 15.84 9.58
CA ALA A 8 -0.47 15.78 8.27
C ALA A 8 0.32 16.55 7.19
N GLU A 9 0.97 17.66 7.55
CA GLU A 9 1.87 18.42 6.66
C GLU A 9 3.20 17.70 6.33
N THR A 10 3.53 16.62 7.03
CA THR A 10 4.71 15.79 6.72
C THR A 10 4.41 14.64 5.75
N VAL A 11 3.15 14.44 5.37
CA VAL A 11 2.73 13.41 4.40
C VAL A 11 3.19 13.79 3.00
N GLY A 12 3.74 12.81 2.28
CA GLY A 12 4.21 12.96 0.91
C GLY A 12 5.63 13.52 0.82
N ASN A 13 6.02 14.00 -0.37
CA ASN A 13 7.40 14.40 -0.68
C ASN A 13 8.45 13.33 -0.33
N THR A 14 8.08 12.07 -0.47
CA THR A 14 8.96 10.92 -0.19
C THR A 14 10.09 10.85 -1.23
N PRO A 15 11.30 10.38 -0.90
CA PRO A 15 12.37 10.27 -1.88
C PRO A 15 12.12 9.12 -2.88
N LEU A 16 12.77 9.21 -4.04
CA LEU A 16 13.05 8.07 -4.90
C LEU A 16 14.37 7.42 -4.46
N ILE A 17 14.37 6.10 -4.35
CA ILE A 17 15.56 5.31 -4.01
C ILE A 17 15.89 4.43 -5.21
N ARG A 18 17.11 4.53 -5.74
CA ARG A 18 17.58 3.60 -6.76
C ARG A 18 17.67 2.19 -6.19
N LEU A 19 17.07 1.23 -6.88
CA LEU A 19 17.13 -0.19 -6.53
C LEU A 19 18.26 -0.82 -7.34
N ASN A 20 19.41 -1.02 -6.71
CA ASN A 20 20.64 -1.38 -7.40
C ASN A 20 20.54 -2.75 -8.07
N GLY A 21 20.11 -3.78 -7.34
CA GLY A 21 19.97 -5.13 -7.90
C GLY A 21 19.00 -5.17 -9.10
N PRO A 22 17.76 -4.66 -8.96
CA PRO A 22 16.81 -4.57 -10.07
C PRO A 22 17.34 -3.78 -11.28
N SER A 23 17.95 -2.62 -11.05
CA SER A 23 18.49 -1.77 -12.12
C SER A 23 19.59 -2.49 -12.91
N ASP A 24 20.59 -3.02 -12.20
CA ASP A 24 21.74 -3.67 -12.81
C ASP A 24 21.33 -4.95 -13.57
N SER A 25 20.32 -5.67 -13.09
CA SER A 25 19.80 -6.88 -13.74
C SER A 25 19.01 -6.64 -15.03
N THR A 26 18.57 -5.41 -15.28
CA THR A 26 17.72 -5.05 -16.43
C THR A 26 18.42 -4.09 -17.40
N GLY A 27 19.48 -3.41 -16.95
CA GLY A 27 20.13 -2.33 -17.70
C GLY A 27 19.29 -1.05 -17.74
N CYS A 28 18.26 -0.95 -16.90
CA CYS A 28 17.40 0.23 -16.73
C CYS A 28 17.69 0.90 -15.39
N GLU A 29 17.27 2.16 -15.24
CA GLU A 29 17.26 2.85 -13.96
C GLU A 29 15.92 2.56 -13.25
N ILE A 30 15.92 1.64 -12.27
CA ILE A 30 14.71 1.29 -11.52
C ILE A 30 14.72 1.98 -10.16
N LEU A 31 13.72 2.84 -9.95
CA LEU A 31 13.57 3.66 -8.75
C LEU A 31 12.33 3.24 -7.95
N GLY A 32 12.47 3.16 -6.63
CA GLY A 32 11.38 2.94 -5.69
C GLY A 32 11.01 4.23 -4.96
N LYS A 33 9.75 4.65 -5.06
CA LYS A 33 9.16 5.76 -4.28
C LYS A 33 8.95 5.31 -2.84
N ALA A 34 9.69 5.90 -1.90
CA ALA A 34 9.82 5.46 -0.51
C ALA A 34 8.61 5.83 0.37
N GLU A 35 7.43 5.31 0.05
CA GLU A 35 6.18 5.60 0.76
C GLU A 35 6.15 5.09 2.21
N PHE A 36 7.03 4.16 2.57
CA PHE A 36 7.28 3.76 3.95
C PHE A 36 7.85 4.89 4.83
N LEU A 37 8.33 5.99 4.25
CA LEU A 37 8.82 7.18 4.98
C LEU A 37 7.74 8.21 5.32
N ASN A 38 6.49 7.99 4.90
CA ASN A 38 5.38 8.76 5.45
C ASN A 38 5.27 8.56 6.97
N PRO A 39 4.70 9.51 7.74
CA PRO A 39 4.66 9.45 9.21
C PRO A 39 3.93 8.23 9.79
N GLY A 40 2.85 7.78 9.15
CA GLY A 40 2.13 6.53 9.43
C GLY A 40 2.79 5.28 8.83
N GLN A 41 3.93 5.49 8.17
CA GLN A 41 4.85 4.49 7.63
C GLN A 41 4.28 3.66 6.47
N SER A 42 3.37 4.25 5.69
CA SER A 42 2.87 3.63 4.47
C SER A 42 2.34 4.62 3.45
N VAL A 43 2.13 4.14 2.23
CA VAL A 43 1.45 4.87 1.14
C VAL A 43 0.03 5.35 1.48
N LYS A 44 -0.62 4.77 2.51
CA LYS A 44 -2.03 5.07 2.83
C LYS A 44 -2.23 6.44 3.47
N ASP A 45 -1.18 7.06 3.99
CA ASP A 45 -1.25 8.39 4.59
C ASP A 45 -1.75 9.45 3.59
N ARG A 46 -1.37 9.31 2.32
CA ARG A 46 -1.84 10.22 1.25
C ARG A 46 -3.36 10.14 1.08
N ALA A 47 -3.88 8.92 0.96
CA ALA A 47 -5.31 8.69 0.82
C ALA A 47 -6.08 9.15 2.08
N ALA A 48 -5.56 8.83 3.28
CA ALA A 48 -6.13 9.27 4.54
C ALA A 48 -6.26 10.79 4.60
N LEU A 49 -5.17 11.52 4.31
CA LEU A 49 -5.15 12.98 4.29
C LEU A 49 -6.17 13.57 3.30
N TYR A 50 -6.24 13.03 2.09
CA TYR A 50 -7.14 13.55 1.05
C TYR A 50 -8.60 13.25 1.35
N ILE A 51 -8.93 12.07 1.88
CA ILE A 51 -10.30 11.73 2.31
C ILE A 51 -10.76 12.69 3.40
N ILE A 52 -9.91 12.97 4.39
CA ILE A 52 -10.21 13.91 5.48
C ILE A 52 -10.39 15.32 4.94
N ARG A 53 -9.46 15.81 4.11
CA ARG A 53 -9.53 17.15 3.51
C ARG A 53 -10.76 17.34 2.63
N ASP A 54 -11.11 16.34 1.82
CA ASP A 54 -12.31 16.38 0.99
C ASP A 54 -13.59 16.46 1.84
N ALA A 55 -13.68 15.65 2.90
CA ALA A 55 -14.81 15.69 3.84
C ALA A 55 -14.94 17.04 4.56
N VAL A 56 -13.82 17.64 4.96
CA VAL A 56 -13.77 18.98 5.57
C VAL A 56 -14.21 20.05 4.56
N ALA A 57 -13.69 20.01 3.33
CA ALA A 57 -14.02 20.96 2.28
C ALA A 57 -15.52 20.92 1.90
N LYS A 58 -16.14 19.73 1.95
CA LYS A 58 -17.58 19.54 1.73
C LYS A 58 -18.43 19.89 2.95
N GLY A 59 -17.82 20.23 4.10
CA GLY A 59 -18.52 20.52 5.36
C GLY A 59 -19.12 19.30 6.05
N ALA A 60 -18.82 18.08 5.58
CA ALA A 60 -19.30 16.82 6.13
C ALA A 60 -18.57 16.43 7.43
N LEU A 61 -17.35 16.94 7.62
CA LEU A 61 -16.54 16.72 8.80
C LEU A 61 -16.06 18.07 9.36
N LYS A 62 -16.37 18.34 10.63
CA LYS A 62 -15.96 19.55 11.37
C LYS A 62 -15.02 19.16 12.51
N ALA A 63 -14.31 20.13 13.10
CA ALA A 63 -13.37 19.88 14.19
C ALA A 63 -13.98 19.02 15.30
N GLY A 64 -13.27 17.96 15.73
CA GLY A 64 -13.78 16.96 16.68
C GLY A 64 -14.74 15.90 16.10
N GLY A 65 -15.00 15.94 14.79
CA GLY A 65 -15.79 14.95 14.07
C GLY A 65 -15.13 13.57 13.99
N THR A 66 -15.88 12.59 13.49
CA THR A 66 -15.48 11.18 13.53
C THR A 66 -15.30 10.59 12.14
N ILE A 67 -14.19 9.88 11.93
CA ILE A 67 -13.90 9.13 10.71
C ILE A 67 -14.14 7.65 10.97
N VAL A 68 -14.92 6.99 10.13
CA VAL A 68 -15.21 5.57 10.25
C VAL A 68 -14.64 4.82 9.04
N GLU A 69 -13.96 3.70 9.26
CA GLU A 69 -13.48 2.85 8.18
C GLU A 69 -13.50 1.36 8.55
N GLY A 70 -13.84 0.52 7.58
CA GLY A 70 -13.70 -0.92 7.67
C GLY A 70 -12.32 -1.34 7.17
N THR A 71 -11.37 -1.56 8.08
CA THR A 71 -10.01 -1.95 7.71
C THR A 71 -9.24 -2.56 8.88
N ALA A 72 -8.29 -3.44 8.57
CA ALA A 72 -7.36 -4.05 9.52
C ALA A 72 -5.90 -3.60 9.32
N GLY A 73 -5.67 -2.67 8.39
CA GLY A 73 -4.35 -2.42 7.83
C GLY A 73 -3.96 -0.95 7.81
N ASN A 74 -3.04 -0.64 6.91
CA ASN A 74 -2.39 0.66 6.81
C ASN A 74 -3.35 1.84 6.67
N THR A 75 -4.53 1.66 6.07
CA THR A 75 -5.52 2.75 5.97
C THR A 75 -6.06 3.15 7.34
N GLY A 76 -6.31 2.20 8.24
CA GLY A 76 -6.79 2.51 9.59
C GLY A 76 -5.74 3.25 10.41
N ILE A 77 -4.47 2.85 10.26
CA ILE A 77 -3.33 3.52 10.88
C ILE A 77 -3.17 4.95 10.35
N GLY A 78 -3.20 5.12 9.02
CA GLY A 78 -3.10 6.44 8.40
C GLY A 78 -4.25 7.35 8.81
N LEU A 79 -5.50 6.87 8.79
CA LEU A 79 -6.67 7.63 9.23
C LEU A 79 -6.59 8.01 10.71
N ALA A 80 -6.13 7.10 11.58
CA ALA A 80 -5.99 7.36 13.00
C ALA A 80 -4.92 8.44 13.28
N LEU A 81 -3.72 8.29 12.72
CA LEU A 81 -2.60 9.20 12.96
C LEU A 81 -2.81 10.57 12.31
N VAL A 82 -3.18 10.60 11.02
CA VAL A 82 -3.44 11.85 10.29
C VAL A 82 -4.70 12.52 10.84
N GLY A 83 -5.76 11.74 11.11
CA GLY A 83 -6.99 12.25 11.71
C GLY A 83 -6.75 12.87 13.08
N ALA A 84 -6.00 12.20 13.96
CA ALA A 84 -5.66 12.74 15.28
C ALA A 84 -4.84 14.03 15.17
N SER A 85 -3.86 14.10 14.25
CA SER A 85 -3.08 15.34 14.06
C SER A 85 -3.91 16.52 13.60
N MET A 86 -5.03 16.26 12.91
CA MET A 86 -5.97 17.27 12.43
C MET A 86 -7.16 17.48 13.39
N GLY A 87 -7.18 16.83 14.56
CA GLY A 87 -8.21 17.00 15.59
C GLY A 87 -9.50 16.18 15.37
N PHE A 88 -9.44 15.07 14.65
CA PHE A 88 -10.56 14.15 14.42
C PHE A 88 -10.42 12.85 15.21
N ARG A 89 -11.56 12.24 15.54
CA ARG A 89 -11.63 10.88 16.09
C ARG A 89 -11.69 9.86 14.96
N THR A 90 -11.21 8.64 15.23
CA THR A 90 -11.26 7.54 14.26
C THR A 90 -11.86 6.29 14.89
N VAL A 91 -12.82 5.68 14.20
CA VAL A 91 -13.41 4.39 14.53
C VAL A 91 -13.05 3.39 13.43
N ILE A 92 -12.38 2.30 13.81
CA ILE A 92 -11.97 1.26 12.88
C ILE A 92 -12.77 -0.02 13.13
N VAL A 93 -13.46 -0.47 12.10
CA VAL A 93 -14.18 -1.75 12.10
C VAL A 93 -13.27 -2.85 11.53
N ILE A 94 -13.00 -3.87 12.34
CA ILE A 94 -12.09 -4.96 12.02
C ILE A 94 -12.73 -6.34 12.26
N PRO A 95 -12.48 -7.36 11.42
CA PRO A 95 -12.89 -8.73 11.75
C PRO A 95 -12.19 -9.26 13.01
N GLU A 96 -12.92 -9.98 13.86
CA GLU A 96 -12.38 -10.60 15.09
C GLU A 96 -11.24 -11.57 14.83
N THR A 97 -11.18 -12.16 13.63
CA THR A 97 -10.16 -13.13 13.21
C THR A 97 -8.82 -12.50 12.81
N GLN A 98 -8.72 -11.17 12.77
CA GLN A 98 -7.45 -10.50 12.53
C GLN A 98 -6.51 -10.69 13.73
N SER A 99 -5.20 -10.63 13.47
CA SER A 99 -4.20 -10.88 14.50
C SER A 99 -4.25 -9.83 15.61
N GLN A 100 -3.83 -10.20 16.82
CA GLN A 100 -3.87 -9.29 17.96
C GLN A 100 -2.94 -8.10 17.75
N GLU A 101 -1.78 -8.31 17.12
CA GLU A 101 -0.81 -7.24 16.82
C GLU A 101 -1.40 -6.14 15.95
N LYS A 102 -2.28 -6.49 15.00
CA LYS A 102 -2.99 -5.50 14.18
C LYS A 102 -4.00 -4.70 14.98
N LYS A 103 -4.73 -5.35 15.90
CA LYS A 103 -5.69 -4.70 16.79
C LYS A 103 -4.97 -3.74 17.74
N ASP A 104 -3.90 -4.21 18.36
CA ASP A 104 -3.07 -3.43 19.29
C ASP A 104 -2.46 -2.21 18.57
N MET A 105 -1.98 -2.38 17.34
CA MET A 105 -1.42 -1.26 16.55
C MET A 105 -2.47 -0.18 16.25
N ILE A 106 -3.70 -0.56 15.89
CA ILE A 106 -4.79 0.40 15.63
C ILE A 106 -5.15 1.16 16.90
N GLN A 107 -5.28 0.46 18.03
CA GLN A 107 -5.57 1.09 19.32
C GLN A 107 -4.41 1.99 19.78
N LEU A 108 -3.16 1.57 19.57
CA LEU A 108 -1.97 2.36 19.85
C LEU A 108 -1.95 3.68 19.04
N CYS A 109 -2.49 3.68 17.82
CA CYS A 109 -2.66 4.89 17.01
C CYS A 109 -3.81 5.80 17.49
N GLY A 110 -4.52 5.43 18.57
CA GLY A 110 -5.60 6.23 19.14
C GLY A 110 -6.97 6.04 18.49
N ALA A 111 -7.15 5.00 17.67
CA ALA A 111 -8.46 4.67 17.11
C ALA A 111 -9.32 3.84 18.06
N GLU A 112 -10.62 4.13 18.07
CA GLU A 112 -11.64 3.28 18.67
C GLU A 112 -11.81 2.03 17.81
N LEU A 113 -11.73 0.84 18.43
CA LEU A 113 -11.77 -0.43 17.70
C LEU A 113 -13.12 -1.11 17.86
N VAL A 114 -13.79 -1.38 16.75
CA VAL A 114 -15.02 -2.17 16.69
C VAL A 114 -14.72 -3.51 16.03
N GLN A 115 -14.86 -4.59 16.78
CA GLN A 115 -14.65 -5.94 16.27
C GLN A 115 -15.98 -6.55 15.79
N VAL A 116 -15.95 -7.23 14.63
CA VAL A 116 -17.13 -7.90 14.06
C VAL A 116 -16.80 -9.31 13.58
N PRO A 117 -17.79 -10.23 13.49
CA PRO A 117 -17.56 -11.56 12.93
C PRO A 117 -17.06 -11.53 11.48
N ALA A 118 -16.14 -12.43 11.13
CA ALA A 118 -15.64 -12.57 9.76
C ALA A 118 -16.68 -13.25 8.85
N VAL A 119 -17.24 -12.49 7.91
CA VAL A 119 -18.23 -12.99 6.93
C VAL A 119 -17.91 -12.50 5.51
N PRO A 120 -18.28 -13.25 4.46
CA PRO A 120 -18.00 -12.86 3.06
C PRO A 120 -18.73 -11.56 2.68
N TYR A 121 -18.21 -10.83 1.69
CA TYR A 121 -18.77 -9.53 1.27
C TYR A 121 -20.25 -9.56 0.89
N ARG A 122 -20.76 -10.68 0.37
CA ARG A 122 -22.20 -10.86 0.08
C ARG A 122 -23.08 -10.72 1.33
N ASN A 123 -22.56 -11.02 2.52
CA ASN A 123 -23.26 -10.88 3.78
C ASN A 123 -23.30 -9.39 4.20
N PRO A 124 -24.46 -8.83 4.56
CA PRO A 124 -24.56 -7.42 4.99
C PRO A 124 -23.75 -7.11 6.25
N ASN A 125 -23.40 -8.10 7.07
CA ASN A 125 -22.57 -7.93 8.28
C ASN A 125 -21.07 -7.97 8.01
N ASN A 126 -20.65 -8.03 6.74
CA ASN A 126 -19.26 -7.85 6.39
C ASN A 126 -18.74 -6.51 6.92
N TYR A 127 -17.53 -6.49 7.47
CA TYR A 127 -16.93 -5.33 8.14
C TYR A 127 -16.95 -4.03 7.31
N VAL A 128 -16.80 -4.11 5.98
CA VAL A 128 -16.88 -2.94 5.09
C VAL A 128 -18.31 -2.38 5.08
N LYS A 129 -19.31 -3.22 4.81
CA LYS A 129 -20.73 -2.81 4.80
C LYS A 129 -21.23 -2.38 6.18
N TYR A 130 -20.71 -2.99 7.23
CA TYR A 130 -21.03 -2.56 8.60
C TYR A 130 -20.43 -1.18 8.90
N SER A 131 -19.20 -0.90 8.46
CA SER A 131 -18.57 0.41 8.64
C SER A 131 -19.34 1.56 7.97
N GLU A 132 -19.92 1.31 6.80
CA GLU A 132 -20.83 2.24 6.11
C GLU A 132 -22.05 2.57 6.98
N ARG A 133 -22.80 1.54 7.41
CA ARG A 133 -23.98 1.74 8.27
C ARG A 133 -23.64 2.38 9.62
N LEU A 134 -22.46 2.07 10.17
CA LEU A 134 -21.99 2.67 11.40
C LEU A 134 -21.72 4.17 11.20
N ALA A 135 -21.07 4.54 10.10
CA ALA A 135 -20.83 5.94 9.75
C ALA A 135 -22.15 6.71 9.58
N GLU A 136 -23.12 6.15 8.85
CA GLU A 136 -24.46 6.74 8.68
C GLU A 136 -25.16 6.95 10.02
N ARG A 137 -25.07 5.95 10.91
CA ARG A 137 -25.67 6.05 12.24
C ARG A 137 -25.01 7.13 13.09
N LEU A 138 -23.67 7.18 13.10
CA LEU A 138 -22.92 8.19 13.84
C LEU A 138 -23.15 9.58 13.26
N ALA A 139 -23.30 9.73 11.95
CA ALA A 139 -23.60 11.01 11.32
C ALA A 139 -24.93 11.62 11.79
N GLY A 140 -25.90 10.78 12.18
CA GLY A 140 -27.17 11.23 12.77
C GLY A 140 -27.08 11.69 14.22
N THR A 141 -25.99 11.39 14.94
CA THR A 141 -25.83 11.67 16.38
C THR A 141 -24.64 12.56 16.71
N GLU A 142 -23.60 12.60 15.85
CA GLU A 142 -22.36 13.34 16.09
C GLU A 142 -22.50 14.79 15.63
N PRO A 143 -22.45 15.79 16.53
CA PRO A 143 -22.72 17.19 16.19
C PRO A 143 -21.66 17.79 15.24
N ASN A 144 -20.47 17.20 15.20
CA ASN A 144 -19.34 17.63 14.37
C ASN A 144 -19.21 16.79 13.08
N GLY A 145 -20.20 15.95 12.78
CA GLY A 145 -20.23 15.08 11.63
C GLY A 145 -19.47 13.77 11.85
N ALA A 146 -19.92 12.74 11.14
CA ALA A 146 -19.20 11.48 11.00
C ALA A 146 -19.21 11.05 9.53
N ILE A 147 -18.07 10.59 9.02
CA ILE A 147 -17.92 10.19 7.63
C ILE A 147 -17.46 8.75 7.50
N TRP A 148 -17.91 8.08 6.45
CA TRP A 148 -17.31 6.83 6.01
C TRP A 148 -16.14 7.17 5.09
N ALA A 149 -14.92 6.75 5.46
CA ALA A 149 -13.74 7.01 4.64
C ALA A 149 -13.84 6.36 3.25
N ASN A 150 -14.41 5.15 3.20
CA ASN A 150 -14.72 4.41 1.97
C ASN A 150 -13.53 4.32 1.01
N GLN A 151 -12.36 3.90 1.48
CA GLN A 151 -11.11 3.99 0.69
C GLN A 151 -11.17 3.33 -0.70
N PHE A 152 -12.04 2.33 -0.89
CA PHE A 152 -12.15 1.61 -2.16
C PHE A 152 -12.87 2.45 -3.21
N ASP A 153 -13.93 3.16 -2.84
CA ASP A 153 -14.80 3.86 -3.79
C ASP A 153 -14.86 5.39 -3.58
N ASN A 154 -14.18 5.93 -2.57
CA ASN A 154 -13.97 7.37 -2.44
C ASN A 154 -12.82 7.82 -3.34
N VAL A 155 -13.14 8.60 -4.38
CA VAL A 155 -12.18 9.07 -5.40
C VAL A 155 -11.19 10.11 -4.90
N ALA A 156 -11.37 10.66 -3.69
CA ALA A 156 -10.35 11.48 -3.02
C ALA A 156 -9.05 10.68 -2.82
N ASN A 157 -9.14 9.35 -2.67
CA ASN A 157 -7.98 8.47 -2.66
C ASN A 157 -7.17 8.56 -3.97
N ARG A 158 -7.81 8.34 -5.13
CA ARG A 158 -7.14 8.53 -6.44
C ARG A 158 -6.61 9.94 -6.59
N GLN A 159 -7.40 10.95 -6.20
CA GLN A 159 -7.01 12.35 -6.34
C GLN A 159 -5.72 12.68 -5.57
N ALA A 160 -5.50 12.06 -4.41
CA ALA A 160 -4.25 12.18 -3.66
C ALA A 160 -3.03 11.89 -4.54
N HIS A 161 -3.10 10.82 -5.32
CA HIS A 161 -1.99 10.38 -6.17
C HIS A 161 -1.89 11.16 -7.49
N VAL A 162 -3.00 11.71 -7.99
CA VAL A 162 -3.02 12.64 -9.14
C VAL A 162 -2.29 13.94 -8.78
N GLU A 163 -2.56 14.48 -7.60
CA GLU A 163 -2.04 15.80 -7.20
C GLU A 163 -0.69 15.75 -6.49
N THR A 164 -0.29 14.60 -5.95
CA THR A 164 0.97 14.48 -5.19
C THR A 164 1.90 13.43 -5.79
N THR A 165 1.58 12.14 -5.70
CA THR A 165 2.52 11.06 -6.06
C THR A 165 3.00 11.14 -7.51
N GLY A 166 2.10 11.33 -8.48
CA GLY A 166 2.47 11.47 -9.90
C GLY A 166 3.36 12.69 -10.15
N PRO A 167 2.94 13.91 -9.78
CA PRO A 167 3.77 15.11 -9.90
C PRO A 167 5.12 15.03 -9.20
N GLU A 168 5.18 14.46 -7.99
CA GLU A 168 6.44 14.25 -7.27
C GLU A 168 7.39 13.32 -8.06
N ILE A 169 6.88 12.21 -8.60
CA ILE A 169 7.67 11.30 -9.43
C ILE A 169 8.19 12.01 -10.68
N TRP A 170 7.34 12.79 -11.36
CA TRP A 170 7.73 13.56 -12.54
C TRP A 170 8.85 14.56 -12.23
N GLU A 171 8.70 15.34 -11.16
CA GLU A 171 9.68 16.35 -10.75
C GLU A 171 11.01 15.69 -10.33
N GLN A 172 10.95 14.63 -9.52
CA GLN A 172 12.14 13.96 -8.99
C GLN A 172 12.94 13.19 -10.04
N THR A 173 12.32 12.84 -11.17
CA THR A 173 12.99 12.24 -12.33
C THR A 173 13.41 13.27 -13.37
N GLY A 174 13.17 14.57 -13.13
CA GLY A 174 13.44 15.62 -14.12
C GLY A 174 12.59 15.51 -15.39
N GLY A 175 11.49 14.75 -15.35
CA GLY A 175 10.67 14.42 -16.52
C GLY A 175 11.16 13.24 -17.35
N GLU A 176 12.23 12.56 -16.93
CA GLU A 176 12.88 11.47 -17.68
C GLU A 176 12.33 10.06 -17.33
N ILE A 177 11.18 9.98 -16.64
CA ILE A 177 10.51 8.71 -16.38
C ILE A 177 9.86 8.17 -17.65
N ASP A 178 10.14 6.91 -17.99
CA ASP A 178 9.55 6.23 -19.14
C ASP A 178 8.40 5.30 -18.75
N GLY A 179 8.50 4.67 -17.57
CA GLY A 179 7.52 3.67 -17.12
C GLY A 179 7.21 3.75 -15.63
N PHE A 180 5.95 3.48 -15.28
CA PHE A 180 5.50 3.30 -13.90
C PHE A 180 4.70 2.01 -13.76
N THR A 181 4.86 1.30 -12.64
CA THR A 181 3.99 0.15 -12.33
C THR A 181 3.82 -0.04 -10.84
N CYS A 182 2.65 -0.47 -10.41
CA CYS A 182 2.43 -0.97 -9.06
C CYS A 182 1.24 -1.94 -9.00
N SER A 183 1.12 -2.59 -7.85
CA SER A 183 0.00 -3.44 -7.47
C SER A 183 -1.19 -2.63 -6.99
N VAL A 184 -2.34 -3.29 -6.90
CA VAL A 184 -3.62 -2.64 -6.61
C VAL A 184 -4.33 -3.30 -5.43
N GLY A 185 -4.70 -2.47 -4.46
CA GLY A 185 -5.76 -2.75 -3.47
C GLY A 185 -7.03 -1.97 -3.83
N SER A 186 -7.10 -0.70 -3.42
CA SER A 186 -8.20 0.21 -3.80
C SER A 186 -8.09 0.75 -5.21
N GLY A 187 -6.88 0.83 -5.77
CA GLY A 187 -6.62 1.35 -7.11
C GLY A 187 -6.20 2.82 -7.17
N GLY A 188 -6.36 3.57 -6.07
CA GLY A 188 -6.06 5.00 -6.02
C GLY A 188 -4.62 5.33 -6.45
N THR A 189 -3.63 4.56 -6.01
CA THR A 189 -2.22 4.77 -6.35
C THR A 189 -1.95 4.56 -7.84
N LEU A 190 -2.29 3.39 -8.38
CA LEU A 190 -2.03 3.07 -9.79
C LEU A 190 -2.78 4.03 -10.72
N ALA A 191 -4.09 4.15 -10.54
CA ALA A 191 -4.92 4.98 -11.41
C ALA A 191 -4.61 6.48 -11.27
N GLY A 192 -4.29 6.96 -10.07
CA GLY A 192 -3.97 8.36 -9.85
C GLY A 192 -2.62 8.76 -10.45
N VAL A 193 -1.59 7.92 -10.28
CA VAL A 193 -0.31 8.13 -10.96
C VAL A 193 -0.47 8.02 -12.48
N ALA A 194 -1.27 7.08 -12.97
CA ALA A 194 -1.56 6.95 -14.40
C ALA A 194 -2.18 8.22 -14.99
N LEU A 195 -3.20 8.79 -14.35
CA LEU A 195 -3.84 10.03 -14.78
C LEU A 195 -2.86 11.21 -14.82
N ALA A 196 -1.87 11.25 -13.93
CA ALA A 196 -0.86 12.31 -13.89
C ALA A 196 0.25 12.14 -14.96
N LEU A 197 0.60 10.89 -15.29
CA LEU A 197 1.81 10.57 -16.06
C LEU A 197 1.55 10.06 -17.49
N GLN A 198 0.48 9.30 -17.75
CA GLN A 198 0.17 8.80 -19.11
C GLN A 198 -0.01 9.93 -20.13
N PRO A 199 -0.65 11.08 -19.82
CA PRO A 199 -0.72 12.22 -20.75
C PRO A 199 0.64 12.82 -21.13
N ARG A 200 1.69 12.48 -20.38
CA ARG A 200 3.07 12.93 -20.62
C ARG A 200 3.90 11.89 -21.39
N GLY A 201 3.29 10.80 -21.83
CA GLY A 201 3.95 9.73 -22.60
C GLY A 201 4.46 8.55 -21.76
N VAL A 202 4.35 8.63 -20.43
CA VAL A 202 4.81 7.55 -19.53
C VAL A 202 3.92 6.32 -19.67
N LYS A 203 4.53 5.13 -19.78
CA LYS A 203 3.82 3.85 -19.81
C LYS A 203 3.45 3.38 -18.42
N VAL A 204 2.20 2.97 -18.21
CA VAL A 204 1.73 2.57 -16.88
C VAL A 204 1.18 1.14 -16.84
N GLY A 205 1.77 0.33 -15.95
CA GLY A 205 1.48 -1.09 -15.83
C GLY A 205 0.83 -1.50 -14.51
N LEU A 206 0.04 -2.57 -14.54
CA LEU A 206 -0.48 -3.26 -13.35
C LEU A 206 0.44 -4.43 -12.98
N SER A 207 0.94 -4.44 -11.73
CA SER A 207 1.61 -5.61 -11.12
C SER A 207 0.63 -6.40 -10.26
N ASP A 208 -0.05 -7.41 -10.81
CA ASP A 208 -1.15 -8.12 -10.16
C ASP A 208 -0.70 -9.40 -9.43
N PRO A 209 -0.91 -9.54 -8.11
CA PRO A 209 -0.53 -10.75 -7.36
C PRO A 209 -1.49 -11.91 -7.64
N ASP A 210 -1.06 -13.15 -7.43
CA ASP A 210 -1.96 -14.32 -7.42
C ASP A 210 -3.17 -14.14 -6.48
N GLY A 211 -4.30 -14.76 -6.82
CA GLY A 211 -5.59 -14.57 -6.12
C GLY A 211 -6.36 -13.30 -6.51
N SER A 212 -5.70 -12.28 -7.06
CA SER A 212 -6.36 -11.09 -7.61
C SER A 212 -7.15 -11.37 -8.89
N GLY A 213 -8.28 -10.69 -9.06
CA GLY A 213 -9.15 -10.79 -10.24
C GLY A 213 -8.85 -9.74 -11.32
N LEU A 214 -8.03 -8.72 -11.03
CA LEU A 214 -7.79 -7.63 -11.97
C LEU A 214 -7.07 -8.08 -13.26
N TYR A 215 -6.15 -9.03 -13.19
CA TYR A 215 -5.50 -9.58 -14.39
C TYR A 215 -6.54 -10.05 -15.42
N LYS A 216 -7.53 -10.85 -14.98
CA LYS A 216 -8.61 -11.31 -15.85
C LYS A 216 -9.46 -10.14 -16.35
N LEU A 217 -9.82 -9.20 -15.48
CA LEU A 217 -10.66 -8.06 -15.85
C LEU A 217 -10.02 -7.15 -16.91
N TYR A 218 -8.69 -6.99 -16.93
CA TYR A 218 -8.00 -6.15 -17.90
C TYR A 218 -7.50 -6.89 -19.15
N THR A 219 -7.31 -8.22 -19.09
CA THR A 219 -6.73 -8.99 -20.21
C THR A 219 -7.69 -9.99 -20.86
N ASP A 220 -8.82 -10.27 -20.21
CA ASP A 220 -9.74 -11.37 -20.52
C ASP A 220 -9.10 -12.77 -20.53
N ARG A 221 -7.90 -12.91 -19.94
CA ARG A 221 -7.19 -14.18 -19.82
C ARG A 221 -7.35 -14.75 -18.41
N ASP A 222 -7.63 -16.05 -18.33
CA ASP A 222 -7.66 -16.75 -17.06
C ASP A 222 -6.24 -16.90 -16.49
N PRO A 223 -5.95 -16.35 -15.29
CA PRO A 223 -4.67 -16.57 -14.65
C PRO A 223 -4.59 -18.03 -14.13
N PRO A 224 -3.37 -18.57 -13.98
CA PRO A 224 -3.17 -19.79 -13.20
C PRO A 224 -3.84 -19.69 -11.83
N LYS A 225 -4.36 -20.82 -11.33
CA LYS A 225 -4.89 -20.85 -9.95
C LYS A 225 -3.74 -20.60 -8.98
N GLY A 226 -3.96 -19.72 -8.02
CA GLY A 226 -3.00 -19.37 -6.99
C GLY A 226 -3.64 -18.45 -5.97
N ASP A 227 -2.95 -18.30 -4.85
CA ASP A 227 -3.26 -17.36 -3.79
C ASP A 227 -1.95 -16.68 -3.38
N SER A 228 -2.04 -15.50 -2.76
CA SER A 228 -0.88 -14.71 -2.36
C SER A 228 -0.89 -14.49 -0.84
N ILE A 229 0.27 -14.59 -0.22
CA ILE A 229 0.50 -14.21 1.18
C ILE A 229 0.64 -12.70 1.35
N THR A 230 0.76 -11.95 0.26
CA THR A 230 0.88 -10.49 0.30
C THR A 230 -0.42 -9.86 0.81
N GLU A 231 -0.29 -8.77 1.56
CA GLU A 231 -1.42 -8.09 2.18
C GLU A 231 -1.55 -6.65 1.68
N GLY A 232 -2.78 -6.11 1.69
CA GLY A 232 -3.07 -4.73 1.26
C GLY A 232 -3.27 -4.55 -0.24
N ILE A 233 -3.12 -5.61 -1.03
CA ILE A 233 -3.30 -5.68 -2.48
C ILE A 233 -4.07 -6.95 -2.87
N GLY A 234 -4.44 -7.06 -4.14
CA GLY A 234 -5.30 -8.12 -4.65
C GLY A 234 -6.76 -7.70 -4.61
N GLN A 235 -7.34 -7.49 -5.79
CA GLN A 235 -8.68 -6.91 -5.94
C GLN A 235 -9.49 -7.73 -6.95
N SER A 236 -10.77 -7.94 -6.67
CA SER A 236 -11.65 -8.80 -7.47
C SER A 236 -12.68 -8.05 -8.29
N ARG A 237 -12.74 -6.71 -8.16
CA ARG A 237 -13.66 -5.84 -8.93
C ARG A 237 -12.99 -4.54 -9.35
N ILE A 238 -13.56 -3.88 -10.36
CA ILE A 238 -13.27 -2.48 -10.65
C ILE A 238 -13.92 -1.63 -9.55
N THR A 239 -13.12 -0.83 -8.86
CA THR A 239 -13.55 0.14 -7.84
C THR A 239 -13.78 1.50 -8.48
N ALA A 240 -14.44 2.44 -7.78
CA ALA A 240 -14.60 3.80 -8.32
C ALA A 240 -13.25 4.50 -8.57
N ASN A 241 -12.21 4.15 -7.79
CA ASN A 241 -10.85 4.64 -8.02
C ASN A 241 -10.23 4.09 -9.32
N LEU A 242 -10.66 2.93 -9.81
CA LEU A 242 -10.18 2.32 -11.06
C LEU A 242 -11.07 2.65 -12.28
N GLU A 243 -12.21 3.30 -12.09
CA GLU A 243 -13.10 3.66 -13.20
C GLU A 243 -12.37 4.52 -14.24
N GLY A 244 -12.42 4.07 -15.49
CA GLY A 244 -11.76 4.72 -16.64
C GLY A 244 -10.25 4.48 -16.75
N TYR A 245 -9.62 3.79 -15.80
CA TYR A 245 -8.20 3.44 -15.92
C TYR A 245 -7.99 2.35 -16.98
N VAL A 246 -7.00 2.55 -17.85
CA VAL A 246 -6.58 1.58 -18.86
C VAL A 246 -5.06 1.37 -18.74
N PRO A 247 -4.59 0.18 -18.33
CA PRO A 247 -3.17 -0.11 -18.25
C PRO A 247 -2.55 -0.28 -19.65
N ASP A 248 -1.33 0.23 -19.85
CA ASP A 248 -0.50 -0.11 -21.01
C ASP A 248 0.01 -1.56 -20.93
N PHE A 249 0.28 -2.03 -19.70
CA PHE A 249 0.81 -3.37 -19.44
C PHE A 249 0.12 -4.03 -18.24
N VAL A 250 -0.02 -5.35 -18.27
CA VAL A 250 -0.59 -6.12 -17.16
C VAL A 250 0.27 -7.35 -16.89
N TYR A 251 0.89 -7.39 -15.70
CA TYR A 251 1.76 -8.47 -15.28
C TYR A 251 1.11 -9.27 -14.16
N LYS A 252 1.11 -10.60 -14.29
CA LYS A 252 0.80 -11.50 -13.19
C LYS A 252 2.09 -11.87 -12.46
N VAL A 253 2.20 -11.52 -11.18
CA VAL A 253 3.42 -11.73 -10.38
C VAL A 253 3.13 -12.71 -9.24
N PRO A 254 3.68 -13.94 -9.28
CA PRO A 254 3.51 -14.91 -8.20
C PRO A 254 4.42 -14.56 -7.00
N ASP A 255 4.05 -15.02 -5.81
CA ASP A 255 4.85 -14.84 -4.60
C ASP A 255 6.25 -15.46 -4.72
N SER A 256 6.39 -16.57 -5.45
CA SER A 256 7.68 -17.22 -5.70
C SER A 256 8.67 -16.33 -6.45
N GLU A 257 8.20 -15.31 -7.17
CA GLU A 257 9.03 -14.29 -7.83
C GLU A 257 9.21 -13.04 -6.96
N ALA A 258 8.15 -12.59 -6.29
CA ALA A 258 8.18 -11.36 -5.50
C ALA A 258 8.97 -11.48 -4.19
N LEU A 259 8.92 -12.64 -3.53
CA LEU A 259 9.58 -12.82 -2.23
C LEU A 259 11.10 -12.77 -2.30
N PRO A 260 11.78 -13.45 -3.26
CA PRO A 260 13.22 -13.29 -3.44
C PRO A 260 13.64 -11.83 -3.64
N VAL A 261 12.84 -11.01 -4.33
CA VAL A 261 13.11 -9.58 -4.52
C VAL A 261 13.09 -8.84 -3.20
N VAL A 262 12.09 -9.06 -2.34
CA VAL A 262 12.05 -8.46 -0.99
C VAL A 262 13.27 -8.89 -0.17
N PHE A 263 13.66 -10.15 -0.28
CA PHE A 263 14.77 -10.68 0.51
C PHE A 263 16.11 -10.11 0.05
N ASP A 264 16.32 -10.01 -1.26
CA ASP A 264 17.52 -9.40 -1.84
C ASP A 264 17.62 -7.91 -1.52
N LEU A 265 16.51 -7.17 -1.56
CA LEU A 265 16.47 -5.75 -1.16
C LEU A 265 16.90 -5.57 0.30
N LEU A 266 16.52 -6.49 1.19
CA LEU A 266 16.96 -6.45 2.58
C LEU A 266 18.43 -6.85 2.73
N GLU A 267 18.83 -8.01 2.19
CA GLU A 267 20.19 -8.54 2.37
C GLU A 267 21.27 -7.67 1.70
N LYS A 268 20.96 -7.11 0.52
CA LYS A 268 21.94 -6.43 -0.33
C LYS A 268 21.83 -4.90 -0.28
N GLU A 269 20.65 -4.37 0.01
CA GLU A 269 20.39 -2.92 -0.04
C GLU A 269 19.89 -2.33 1.30
N GLY A 270 19.71 -3.16 2.33
CA GLY A 270 19.29 -2.71 3.66
C GLY A 270 17.82 -2.27 3.75
N LEU A 271 16.99 -2.62 2.76
CA LEU A 271 15.60 -2.22 2.67
C LEU A 271 14.64 -3.31 3.17
N CYS A 272 14.20 -3.21 4.43
CA CYS A 272 13.22 -4.14 5.03
C CYS A 272 11.79 -3.74 4.69
N LEU A 273 11.20 -4.31 3.63
CA LEU A 273 9.93 -3.85 3.03
C LEU A 273 8.84 -4.92 3.01
N GLY A 274 7.57 -4.48 2.89
CA GLY A 274 6.40 -5.36 2.85
C GLY A 274 6.23 -6.13 1.53
N GLY A 275 5.34 -7.13 1.54
CA GLY A 275 5.17 -8.06 0.41
C GLY A 275 4.69 -7.39 -0.89
N SER A 276 3.85 -6.34 -0.78
CA SER A 276 3.39 -5.57 -1.95
C SER A 276 4.54 -4.87 -2.69
N THR A 277 5.60 -4.48 -1.98
CA THR A 277 6.82 -3.97 -2.60
C THR A 277 7.50 -5.02 -3.47
N GLY A 278 7.52 -6.29 -3.06
CA GLY A 278 8.06 -7.38 -3.89
C GLY A 278 7.33 -7.51 -5.21
N ILE A 279 5.98 -7.50 -5.18
CA ILE A 279 5.13 -7.53 -6.38
C ILE A 279 5.42 -6.31 -7.28
N ASN A 280 5.54 -5.13 -6.67
CA ASN A 280 5.80 -3.87 -7.35
C ASN A 280 7.14 -3.89 -8.09
N VAL A 281 8.22 -4.25 -7.40
CA VAL A 281 9.57 -4.27 -7.96
C VAL A 281 9.73 -5.38 -9.00
N ALA A 282 9.17 -6.57 -8.78
CA ALA A 282 9.15 -7.63 -9.79
C ALA A 282 8.42 -7.18 -11.08
N GLY A 283 7.26 -6.51 -10.94
CA GLY A 283 6.58 -5.92 -12.08
C GLY A 283 7.39 -4.80 -12.76
N ALA A 284 8.13 -3.99 -12.00
CA ALA A 284 9.02 -2.96 -12.55
C ALA A 284 10.17 -3.59 -13.35
N MET A 285 10.73 -4.70 -12.87
CA MET A 285 11.74 -5.47 -13.63
C MET A 285 11.17 -6.07 -14.91
N ARG A 286 9.90 -6.49 -14.92
CA ARG A 286 9.23 -6.95 -16.15
C ARG A 286 9.02 -5.80 -17.13
N LEU A 287 8.50 -4.67 -16.67
CA LEU A 287 8.34 -3.47 -17.48
C LEU A 287 9.67 -2.99 -18.07
N ALA A 288 10.73 -2.96 -17.26
CA ALA A 288 12.08 -2.62 -17.71
C ALA A 288 12.56 -3.55 -18.85
N ARG A 289 12.32 -4.86 -18.74
CA ARG A 289 12.70 -5.83 -19.80
C ARG A 289 11.90 -5.66 -21.08
N GLU A 290 10.60 -5.33 -20.99
CA GLU A 290 9.76 -5.04 -22.15
C GLU A 290 10.21 -3.76 -22.88
N MET A 291 10.60 -2.73 -22.12
CA MET A 291 11.06 -1.45 -22.68
C MET A 291 12.51 -1.53 -23.21
N GLY A 292 13.32 -2.41 -22.63
CA GLY A 292 14.74 -2.57 -22.96
C GLY A 292 15.64 -1.61 -22.17
N PRO A 293 16.96 -1.83 -22.19
CA PRO A 293 17.93 -1.10 -21.37
C PRO A 293 17.94 0.40 -21.68
N GLY A 294 18.33 1.21 -20.70
CA GLY A 294 18.46 2.67 -20.80
C GLY A 294 17.22 3.48 -20.41
N HIS A 295 16.10 2.82 -20.10
CA HIS A 295 14.89 3.49 -19.63
C HIS A 295 14.88 3.71 -18.11
N THR A 296 14.10 4.68 -17.64
CA THR A 296 13.84 4.96 -16.23
C THR A 296 12.45 4.46 -15.84
N ILE A 297 12.40 3.54 -14.87
CA ILE A 297 11.18 2.92 -14.37
C ILE A 297 10.98 3.26 -12.90
N VAL A 298 9.80 3.73 -12.53
CA VAL A 298 9.45 4.01 -11.13
C VAL A 298 8.39 3.04 -10.62
N THR A 299 8.54 2.59 -9.38
CA THR A 299 7.53 1.82 -8.65
C THR A 299 7.37 2.31 -7.21
N ILE A 300 6.50 1.68 -6.42
CA ILE A 300 6.18 2.11 -5.05
C ILE A 300 6.76 1.13 -4.02
N LEU A 301 7.47 1.66 -3.03
CA LEU A 301 7.91 0.94 -1.83
C LEU A 301 6.90 1.23 -0.71
N CYS A 302 5.88 0.39 -0.60
CA CYS A 302 4.61 0.73 0.06
C CYS A 302 4.73 0.98 1.57
N ASP A 303 5.43 0.10 2.28
CA ASP A 303 5.54 0.06 3.74
C ASP A 303 6.69 -0.88 4.19
N TYR A 304 6.95 -0.91 5.51
CA TYR A 304 8.00 -1.72 6.11
C TYR A 304 7.64 -3.20 6.26
N GLY A 305 8.67 -4.05 6.17
CA GLY A 305 8.56 -5.50 6.33
C GLY A 305 8.29 -5.98 7.77
N ASN A 306 8.63 -5.16 8.78
CA ASN A 306 8.41 -5.49 10.19
C ASN A 306 6.93 -5.76 10.53
N ARG A 307 5.99 -5.10 9.83
CA ARG A 307 4.53 -5.30 9.94
C ARG A 307 4.09 -6.72 9.56
N TYR A 308 4.94 -7.45 8.85
CA TYR A 308 4.65 -8.77 8.30
C TYR A 308 5.62 -9.85 8.82
N GLN A 309 6.42 -9.53 9.84
CA GLN A 309 7.49 -10.40 10.35
C GLN A 309 7.02 -11.83 10.64
N SER A 310 5.84 -11.99 11.26
CA SER A 310 5.29 -13.29 11.68
C SER A 310 4.89 -14.21 10.51
N LYS A 311 4.79 -13.69 9.28
CA LYS A 311 4.49 -14.44 8.06
C LYS A 311 5.57 -14.29 7.00
N LEU A 312 5.74 -13.08 6.45
CA LEU A 312 6.59 -12.77 5.29
C LEU A 312 8.07 -13.07 5.54
N PHE A 313 8.52 -12.97 6.81
CA PHE A 313 9.89 -13.26 7.23
C PHE A 313 9.97 -14.46 8.19
N ASN A 314 8.94 -15.31 8.21
CA ASN A 314 8.89 -16.50 9.07
C ASN A 314 9.20 -17.76 8.24
N PRO A 315 10.37 -18.39 8.42
CA PRO A 315 10.75 -19.59 7.66
C PRO A 315 9.79 -20.76 7.78
N THR A 316 9.16 -20.95 8.94
CA THR A 316 8.19 -22.05 9.15
C THR A 316 6.95 -21.81 8.29
N PHE A 317 6.35 -20.63 8.39
CA PHE A 317 5.19 -20.24 7.60
C PHE A 317 5.47 -20.33 6.08
N LEU A 318 6.63 -19.83 5.64
CA LEU A 318 7.00 -19.85 4.23
C LEU A 318 7.19 -21.28 3.70
N ARG A 319 7.85 -22.17 4.45
CA ARG A 319 8.01 -23.58 4.06
C ARG A 319 6.67 -24.33 4.00
N GLU A 320 5.78 -24.10 4.95
CA GLU A 320 4.42 -24.66 4.94
C GLU A 320 3.61 -24.24 3.71
N ARG A 321 3.92 -23.06 3.15
CA ARG A 321 3.32 -22.53 1.92
C ARG A 321 4.10 -22.88 0.65
N GLY A 322 5.20 -23.62 0.75
CA GLY A 322 6.07 -23.95 -0.38
C GLY A 322 6.77 -22.73 -1.00
N LEU A 323 7.00 -21.68 -0.22
CA LEU A 323 7.58 -20.41 -0.66
C LEU A 323 9.08 -20.30 -0.34
N PRO A 324 9.83 -19.46 -1.07
CA PRO A 324 11.23 -19.16 -0.76
C PRO A 324 11.40 -18.63 0.67
N VAL A 325 12.54 -18.93 1.28
CA VAL A 325 12.88 -18.52 2.65
C VAL A 325 14.07 -17.56 2.62
N PRO A 326 14.09 -16.50 3.45
CA PRO A 326 15.25 -15.64 3.60
C PRO A 326 16.49 -16.44 3.97
N SER A 327 17.52 -16.37 3.13
CA SER A 327 18.70 -17.22 3.23
C SER A 327 19.54 -16.96 4.49
N TRP A 328 19.38 -15.79 5.13
CA TRP A 328 20.09 -15.39 6.35
C TRP A 328 19.40 -15.82 7.65
N ILE A 329 18.11 -16.18 7.61
CA ILE A 329 17.39 -16.60 8.82
C ILE A 329 17.67 -18.09 9.05
N GLY A 330 18.36 -18.40 10.14
CA GLY A 330 18.78 -19.76 10.50
C GLY A 330 20.12 -20.18 9.87
N ARG A 331 20.96 -19.23 9.43
CA ARG A 331 22.38 -19.52 9.16
C ARG A 331 23.09 -19.86 10.47
N ASP A 332 24.11 -20.71 10.38
CA ASP A 332 25.01 -20.96 11.51
C ASP A 332 25.56 -19.62 12.02
N GLU A 333 25.48 -19.42 13.33
CA GLU A 333 25.98 -18.20 13.94
C GLU A 333 27.49 -18.09 13.70
N ARG A 334 27.92 -16.91 13.23
CA ARG A 334 29.34 -16.58 13.25
C ARG A 334 29.82 -16.69 14.69
N ILE A 335 30.90 -17.43 14.93
CA ILE A 335 31.53 -17.46 16.26
C ILE A 335 32.06 -16.04 16.55
N LEU A 336 31.35 -15.32 17.42
CA LEU A 336 31.74 -14.02 17.94
C LEU A 336 32.39 -14.23 19.33
N PRO A 337 33.30 -13.34 19.76
CA PRO A 337 33.83 -13.38 21.12
C PRO A 337 32.70 -13.40 22.15
N LYS A 338 32.86 -14.22 23.18
CA LYS A 338 31.92 -14.21 24.32
C LYS A 338 31.97 -12.82 24.97
N VAL A 339 30.81 -12.36 25.44
CA VAL A 339 30.65 -11.05 26.10
C VAL A 339 31.58 -10.92 27.31
N TYR A 340 31.84 -12.03 27.99
CA TYR A 340 32.74 -12.09 29.14
C TYR A 340 34.08 -12.67 28.71
N ALA A 341 35.15 -11.96 29.03
CA ALA A 341 36.51 -12.48 28.97
C ALA A 341 36.68 -13.57 30.04
N GLU A 342 37.41 -14.64 29.70
CA GLU A 342 37.85 -15.66 30.65
C GLU A 342 38.91 -15.11 31.62
#